data_AF-B5X421-F1
#
_entry.id   AF-B5X421-F1
#
_cell.length_a   1.000
_cell.length_b   1.000
_cell.length_c   1.000
_cell.angle_alpha   90.00
_cell.angle_beta   90.00
_cell.angle_gamma   90.00
#
_symmetry.space_group_name_H-M   'P 1'
#
loop_
_entity.id
_entity.type
_entity.pdbx_description
1 polymer ?
#
loop_
_entity_poly.entity_id
_entity_poly.type
_entity_poly.pdbx_seq_one_letter_code
_entity_poly.pdbx_strand_id
1 'polypeptide(L)'
;MKSIKLDQSATVDELTEACIKAFDYEGRLNDESLVRMFLMMHPWYLSSADLAKKLSSKSLEENCLPELRSQICHLIKYWISEFPAEFDLNPELAEQIRRLKEQLAQQGEEHQSTLINVDSVPSYEWSRQVSQPAQSDFKKRKTSLLFDHLDSSELAEHLTYMEYKSFCRILFQDYHSFVMHGCTVDNPILERFITLFNSVSQWIQLMVLSKPTAPQRAAVISHFIRVAQVSQSIPSPRSMNQLPVPGQ
;
A
#
# COMPACT_ATOMS: atom_id res chain seq x y z
N MET A 1 -16.93 1.57 29.69
CA MET A 1 -16.65 0.38 28.86
C MET A 1 -15.19 0.03 29.05
N LYS A 2 -14.83 -1.24 29.26
CA LYS A 2 -13.44 -1.64 29.50
C LYS A 2 -12.61 -1.35 28.24
N SER A 3 -11.46 -0.70 28.40
CA SER A 3 -10.45 -0.57 27.34
C SER A 3 -10.11 -1.99 26.85
N ILE A 4 -10.23 -2.24 25.54
CA ILE A 4 -9.83 -3.51 24.94
C ILE A 4 -8.32 -3.61 25.14
N LYS A 5 -7.90 -4.55 25.98
CA LYS A 5 -6.49 -4.88 26.09
C LYS A 5 -6.10 -5.70 24.88
N LEU A 6 -4.96 -5.39 24.25
CA LEU A 6 -4.43 -6.12 23.09
C LEU A 6 -4.20 -7.62 23.34
N ASP A 7 -4.29 -8.10 24.59
CA ASP A 7 -4.04 -9.48 25.00
C ASP A 7 -5.28 -10.39 25.02
N GLN A 8 -6.46 -9.86 24.67
CA GLN A 8 -7.73 -10.62 24.68
C GLN A 8 -8.32 -10.75 23.27
N SER A 9 -8.93 -11.91 22.99
CA SER A 9 -9.71 -12.11 21.77
C SER A 9 -10.91 -11.16 21.76
N ALA A 10 -11.10 -10.43 20.67
CA ALA A 10 -12.23 -9.55 20.45
C ALA A 10 -12.93 -9.93 19.15
N THR A 11 -14.25 -9.79 19.14
CA THR A 11 -15.07 -9.91 17.93
C THR A 11 -14.92 -8.69 17.04
N VAL A 12 -15.27 -8.83 15.76
CA VAL A 12 -15.27 -7.71 14.80
C VAL A 12 -16.19 -6.57 15.26
N ASP A 13 -17.32 -6.90 15.89
CA ASP A 13 -18.25 -5.90 16.43
C ASP A 13 -17.67 -5.13 17.62
N GLU A 14 -16.97 -5.82 18.54
CA GLU A 14 -16.29 -5.17 19.66
C GLU A 14 -15.16 -4.26 19.19
N LEU A 15 -14.38 -4.68 18.20
CA LEU A 15 -13.32 -3.87 17.61
C LEU A 15 -13.87 -2.67 16.85
N THR A 16 -14.95 -2.85 16.09
CA THR A 16 -15.63 -1.74 15.39
C THR A 16 -16.12 -0.70 16.39
N GLU A 17 -16.77 -1.14 17.46
CA GLU A 17 -17.28 -0.25 18.51
C GLU A 17 -16.16 0.47 19.26
N ALA A 18 -15.03 -0.19 19.50
CA ALA A 18 -13.85 0.43 20.11
C ALA A 18 -13.21 1.46 19.17
N CYS A 19 -13.13 1.19 17.87
CA CYS A 19 -12.63 2.15 16.88
C CYS A 19 -13.51 3.40 16.80
N ILE A 20 -14.84 3.24 16.83
CA ILE A 20 -15.77 4.38 16.86
C ILE A 20 -15.54 5.21 18.14
N LYS A 21 -15.46 4.55 19.30
CA LYS A 21 -15.24 5.20 20.60
C LYS A 21 -13.85 5.80 20.80
N ALA A 22 -12.90 5.49 19.93
CA ALA A 22 -11.57 6.10 19.97
C ALA A 22 -11.62 7.58 19.57
N PHE A 23 -12.62 8.01 18.81
CA PHE A 23 -12.86 9.41 18.45
C PHE A 23 -13.72 10.11 19.50
N ASP A 24 -13.45 11.38 19.76
CA ASP A 24 -14.40 12.26 20.48
C ASP A 24 -15.36 12.98 19.53
N TYR A 25 -16.23 13.84 20.06
CA TYR A 25 -17.24 14.56 19.27
C TYR A 25 -16.61 15.60 18.31
N GLU A 26 -15.39 16.08 18.58
CA GLU A 26 -14.63 17.03 17.75
C GLU A 26 -13.73 16.32 16.73
N GLY A 27 -13.67 14.99 16.77
CA GLY A 27 -12.84 14.18 15.89
C GLY A 27 -11.42 13.94 16.38
N ARG A 28 -11.10 14.24 17.64
CA ARG A 28 -9.78 13.90 18.19
C ARG A 28 -9.70 12.41 18.47
N LEU A 29 -8.61 11.82 18.02
CA LEU A 29 -8.34 10.39 18.12
C LEU A 29 -7.51 10.09 19.37
N ASN A 30 -8.05 9.25 20.27
CA ASN A 30 -7.40 8.89 21.52
C ASN A 30 -6.49 7.65 21.41
N ASP A 31 -6.83 6.70 20.54
CA ASP A 31 -6.05 5.48 20.30
C ASP A 31 -5.87 5.24 18.80
N GLU A 32 -4.89 5.94 18.22
CA GLU A 32 -4.56 5.83 16.81
C GLU A 32 -4.08 4.42 16.43
N SER A 33 -3.36 3.77 17.35
CA SER A 33 -2.77 2.46 17.10
C SER A 33 -3.81 1.38 16.86
N LEU A 34 -4.86 1.35 17.69
CA LEU A 34 -5.98 0.42 17.54
C LEU A 34 -6.73 0.67 16.23
N VAL A 35 -7.08 1.93 15.97
CA VAL A 35 -7.87 2.30 14.77
C VAL A 35 -7.10 1.98 13.50
N ARG A 36 -5.83 2.38 13.42
CA ARG A 36 -4.97 2.12 12.27
C ARG A 36 -4.74 0.62 12.06
N MET A 37 -4.52 -0.13 13.14
CA MET A 37 -4.38 -1.59 13.06
C MET A 37 -5.67 -2.24 12.53
N PHE A 38 -6.83 -1.88 13.09
CA PHE A 38 -8.10 -2.47 12.67
C PHE A 38 -8.44 -2.14 11.22
N LEU A 39 -8.30 -0.88 10.81
CA LEU A 39 -8.60 -0.44 9.43
C LEU A 39 -7.61 -0.99 8.40
N MET A 40 -6.37 -1.31 8.79
CA MET A 40 -5.44 -1.98 7.89
C MET A 40 -5.74 -3.49 7.82
N MET A 41 -6.13 -4.10 8.94
CA MET A 41 -6.21 -5.56 9.07
C MET A 41 -7.61 -6.14 8.88
N HIS A 42 -8.67 -5.32 8.83
CA HIS A 42 -10.03 -5.83 8.64
C HIS A 42 -10.22 -6.70 7.39
N PRO A 43 -9.53 -6.49 6.24
CA PRO A 43 -9.74 -7.33 5.06
C PRO A 43 -9.48 -8.83 5.29
N TRP A 44 -8.73 -9.19 6.33
CA TRP A 44 -8.46 -10.59 6.71
C TRP A 44 -9.68 -11.33 7.27
N TYR A 45 -10.66 -10.60 7.80
CA TYR A 45 -11.81 -11.19 8.51
C TYR A 45 -13.16 -10.52 8.19
N LEU A 46 -13.16 -9.38 7.51
CA LEU A 46 -14.35 -8.63 7.08
C LEU A 46 -14.04 -7.87 5.79
N SER A 47 -14.92 -7.93 4.79
CA SER A 47 -14.71 -7.12 3.57
C SER A 47 -14.84 -5.63 3.89
N SER A 48 -14.09 -4.76 3.19
CA SER A 48 -14.22 -3.30 3.38
C SER A 48 -15.65 -2.83 3.09
N ALA A 49 -16.34 -3.45 2.11
CA ALA A 49 -17.75 -3.19 1.82
C ALA A 49 -18.66 -3.56 3.00
N ASP A 50 -18.47 -4.71 3.63
CA ASP A 50 -19.28 -5.10 4.80
C ASP A 50 -19.00 -4.21 6.02
N LEU A 51 -17.76 -3.76 6.21
CA LEU A 51 -17.42 -2.78 7.24
C LEU A 51 -18.12 -1.44 6.99
N ALA A 52 -18.03 -0.91 5.76
CA ALA A 52 -18.70 0.32 5.37
C ALA A 52 -20.22 0.22 5.56
N LYS A 53 -20.83 -0.90 5.18
CA LYS A 53 -22.25 -1.18 5.41
C LYS A 53 -22.61 -1.20 6.89
N LYS A 54 -21.80 -1.83 7.74
CA LYS A 54 -22.01 -1.89 9.20
C LYS A 54 -21.91 -0.51 9.85
N LEU A 55 -20.94 0.31 9.44
CA LEU A 55 -20.81 1.70 9.90
C LEU A 55 -22.00 2.54 9.45
N SER A 56 -22.39 2.40 8.17
CA SER A 56 -23.53 3.11 7.58
C SER A 56 -24.84 2.78 8.29
N SER A 57 -25.10 1.50 8.56
CA SER A 57 -26.31 1.09 9.28
C SER A 57 -26.36 1.70 10.67
N LYS A 58 -25.25 1.67 11.42
CA LYS A 58 -25.17 2.26 12.76
C LYS A 58 -25.38 3.78 12.74
N SER A 59 -24.88 4.50 11.75
CA SER A 59 -25.07 5.97 11.66
C SER A 59 -26.48 6.39 11.29
N LEU A 60 -27.20 5.55 10.53
CA LEU A 60 -28.53 5.85 9.98
C LEU A 60 -29.68 5.29 10.84
N GLU A 61 -29.38 4.56 11.90
CA GLU A 61 -30.38 4.11 12.88
C GLU A 61 -31.14 5.33 13.47
N GLU A 62 -32.47 5.25 13.53
CA GLU A 62 -33.34 6.34 14.01
C GLU A 62 -32.99 6.80 15.43
N ASN A 63 -32.54 5.87 16.28
CA ASN A 63 -32.15 6.14 17.67
C ASN A 63 -30.64 6.36 17.85
N CYS A 64 -29.90 6.55 16.76
CA CYS A 64 -28.46 6.79 16.85
C CYS A 64 -28.19 8.17 17.48
N LEU A 65 -27.40 8.15 18.55
CA LEU A 65 -26.99 9.35 19.26
C LEU A 65 -26.19 10.28 18.33
N PRO A 66 -26.42 11.61 18.36
CA PRO A 66 -25.67 12.56 17.53
C PRO A 66 -24.14 12.44 17.71
N GLU A 67 -23.70 12.18 18.95
CA GLU A 67 -22.29 11.96 19.26
C GLU A 67 -21.74 10.71 18.57
N LEU A 68 -22.50 9.61 18.61
CA LEU A 68 -22.11 8.36 17.96
C LEU A 68 -22.05 8.53 16.43
N ARG A 69 -23.03 9.22 15.85
CA ARG A 69 -23.03 9.56 14.42
C ARG A 69 -21.80 10.38 14.03
N SER A 70 -21.45 11.38 14.84
CA SER A 70 -20.24 12.19 14.66
C SER A 70 -18.98 11.32 14.71
N GLN A 71 -18.84 10.46 15.72
CA GLN A 71 -17.70 9.54 15.86
C GLN A 71 -17.55 8.60 14.66
N ILE A 72 -18.66 8.06 14.14
CA ILE A 72 -18.67 7.21 12.95
C ILE A 72 -18.17 8.00 11.73
N CYS A 73 -18.65 9.23 11.53
CA CYS A 73 -18.21 10.08 10.42
C CYS A 73 -16.72 10.44 10.52
N HIS A 74 -16.21 10.68 11.74
CA HIS A 74 -14.78 10.89 11.97
C HIS A 74 -13.94 9.64 11.69
N LEU A 75 -14.41 8.46 12.07
CA LEU A 75 -13.76 7.20 11.73
C LEU A 75 -13.70 6.99 10.22
N ILE A 76 -14.79 7.24 9.49
CA ILE A 76 -14.83 7.13 8.02
C ILE A 76 -13.91 8.16 7.37
N LYS A 77 -13.93 9.41 7.85
CA LYS A 77 -13.02 10.46 7.39
C LYS A 77 -11.55 10.05 7.57
N TYR A 78 -11.21 9.52 8.75
CA TYR A 78 -9.87 9.01 9.05
C TYR A 78 -9.50 7.83 8.15
N TRP A 79 -10.44 6.90 7.89
CA TRP A 79 -10.22 5.77 7.00
C TRP A 79 -9.91 6.25 5.57
N ILE A 80 -10.66 7.22 5.05
CA ILE A 80 -10.41 7.80 3.72
C ILE A 80 -9.05 8.51 3.68
N SER A 81 -8.67 9.25 4.72
CA SER A 81 -7.39 9.97 4.74
C SER A 81 -6.17 9.05 4.85
N GLU A 82 -6.26 8.01 5.66
CA GLU A 82 -5.13 7.10 5.92
C GLU A 82 -4.98 6.02 4.84
N PHE A 83 -6.10 5.55 4.27
CA PHE A 83 -6.12 4.45 3.29
C PHE A 83 -6.85 4.83 1.99
N PRO A 84 -6.48 5.96 1.35
CA PRO A 84 -7.20 6.48 0.17
C PRO A 84 -7.20 5.51 -1.01
N ALA A 85 -6.13 4.72 -1.18
CA ALA A 85 -6.03 3.74 -2.25
C ALA A 85 -7.10 2.64 -2.17
N GLU A 86 -7.62 2.32 -0.97
CA GLU A 86 -8.71 1.35 -0.84
C GLU A 86 -10.01 1.86 -1.46
N PHE A 87 -10.27 3.17 -1.36
CA PHE A 87 -11.48 3.79 -1.91
C PHE A 87 -11.36 4.02 -3.42
N ASP A 88 -10.18 4.34 -3.94
CA ASP A 88 -9.96 4.46 -5.39
C ASP A 88 -10.09 3.11 -6.10
N LEU A 89 -9.49 2.06 -5.53
CA LEU A 89 -9.40 0.73 -6.16
C LEU A 89 -10.62 -0.16 -5.91
N ASN A 90 -11.54 0.24 -5.02
CA ASN A 90 -12.76 -0.50 -4.72
C ASN A 90 -14.00 0.37 -4.99
N PRO A 91 -14.55 0.30 -6.21
CA PRO A 91 -15.73 1.10 -6.59
C PRO A 91 -16.96 0.82 -5.73
N GLU A 92 -17.13 -0.42 -5.24
CA GLU A 92 -18.24 -0.79 -4.37
C GLU A 92 -18.13 -0.10 -3.02
N LEU A 93 -16.95 -0.13 -2.40
CA LEU A 93 -16.68 0.58 -1.15
C LEU A 93 -16.93 2.09 -1.30
N ALA A 94 -16.38 2.70 -2.35
CA ALA A 94 -16.54 4.11 -2.61
C ALA A 94 -18.01 4.51 -2.78
N GLU A 95 -18.78 3.70 -3.53
CA GLU A 95 -20.20 3.92 -3.75
C GLU A 95 -21.03 3.79 -2.46
N GLN A 96 -20.70 2.83 -1.59
CA GLN A 96 -21.38 2.72 -0.30
C GLN A 96 -21.17 3.95 0.58
N ILE A 97 -19.95 4.49 0.61
CA ILE A 97 -19.66 5.70 1.39
C ILE A 97 -20.29 6.95 0.76
N ARG A 98 -20.36 7.05 -0.58
CA ARG A 98 -21.12 8.12 -1.26
C ARG A 98 -22.60 8.09 -0.88
N ARG A 99 -23.22 6.90 -0.89
CA ARG A 99 -24.62 6.74 -0.48
C ARG A 99 -24.85 7.15 0.96
N LEU A 100 -23.94 6.79 1.87
CA LEU A 100 -24.02 7.25 3.26
C LEU A 100 -23.99 8.79 3.36
N LYS A 101 -23.05 9.44 2.65
CA LYS A 101 -22.95 10.90 2.58
C LYS A 101 -24.26 11.55 2.11
N GLU A 102 -24.87 11.01 1.06
CA GLU A 102 -26.15 11.49 0.52
C GLU A 102 -27.30 11.29 1.50
N GLN A 103 -27.36 10.13 2.17
CA GLN A 103 -28.40 9.83 3.15
C GLN A 103 -28.31 10.73 4.38
N LEU A 104 -27.11 11.03 4.87
CA LEU A 104 -26.89 11.99 5.95
C LEU A 104 -27.38 13.40 5.56
N ALA A 105 -27.09 13.83 4.33
CA ALA A 105 -27.57 15.13 3.83
C ALA A 105 -29.12 15.16 3.74
N GLN A 106 -29.74 14.08 3.29
CA GLN A 106 -31.21 13.97 3.21
C GLN A 106 -31.88 13.99 4.59
N GLN A 107 -31.20 13.51 5.64
CA GLN A 107 -31.68 13.55 7.03
C GLN A 107 -31.44 14.91 7.71
N GLY A 108 -30.83 15.88 7.03
CA GLY A 108 -30.50 17.20 7.59
C GLY A 108 -29.19 17.23 8.40
N GLU A 109 -28.40 16.16 8.39
CA GLU A 109 -27.10 16.05 9.07
C GLU A 109 -25.98 16.58 8.16
N GLU A 110 -26.09 17.86 7.77
CA GLU A 110 -25.18 18.49 6.80
C GLU A 110 -23.72 18.49 7.27
N HIS A 111 -23.49 18.76 8.56
CA HIS A 111 -22.13 18.79 9.11
C HIS A 111 -21.44 17.43 8.95
N GLN A 112 -22.13 16.34 9.31
CA GLN A 112 -21.65 14.97 9.22
C GLN A 112 -21.46 14.55 7.76
N SER A 113 -22.37 14.95 6.86
CA SER A 113 -22.24 14.72 5.42
C SER A 113 -20.96 15.38 4.86
N THR A 114 -20.66 16.62 5.28
CA THR A 114 -19.43 17.31 4.82
C THR A 114 -18.13 16.70 5.30
N LEU A 115 -18.13 15.94 6.41
CA LEU A 115 -16.94 15.23 6.90
C LEU A 115 -16.52 14.09 5.96
N ILE A 116 -17.46 13.53 5.19
CA ILE A 116 -17.23 12.39 4.30
C ILE A 116 -16.97 12.92 2.89
N ASN A 117 -15.72 12.81 2.43
CA ASN A 117 -15.35 13.20 1.08
C ASN A 117 -14.51 12.13 0.37
N VAL A 118 -15.20 11.23 -0.32
CA VAL A 118 -14.56 10.23 -1.19
C VAL A 118 -14.06 10.87 -2.49
N ASP A 119 -14.70 11.95 -2.94
CA ASP A 119 -14.40 12.58 -4.23
C ASP A 119 -13.05 13.32 -4.23
N SER A 120 -12.47 13.60 -3.06
CA SER A 120 -11.12 14.15 -2.92
C SER A 120 -10.00 13.12 -2.98
N VAL A 121 -10.32 11.83 -3.07
CA VAL A 121 -9.32 10.76 -3.14
C VAL A 121 -8.54 10.89 -4.47
N PRO A 122 -7.19 10.99 -4.42
CA PRO A 122 -6.39 10.96 -5.64
C PRO A 122 -6.56 9.64 -6.39
N SER A 123 -6.45 9.66 -7.72
CA SER A 123 -6.36 8.41 -8.46
C SER A 123 -5.04 7.69 -8.13
N TYR A 124 -5.12 6.46 -7.65
CA TYR A 124 -4.01 5.54 -7.42
C TYR A 124 -3.84 4.57 -8.59
N GLU A 125 -4.90 4.30 -9.36
CA GLU A 125 -4.85 3.49 -10.58
C GLU A 125 -3.72 3.93 -11.53
N TRP A 126 -3.56 5.23 -11.80
CA TRP A 126 -2.52 5.72 -12.73
C TRP A 126 -1.10 5.41 -12.22
N SER A 127 -0.87 5.52 -10.91
CA SER A 127 0.45 5.28 -10.29
C SER A 127 0.83 3.80 -10.32
N ARG A 128 -0.19 2.94 -10.36
CA ARG A 128 -0.12 1.48 -10.44
C ARG A 128 -0.31 0.97 -11.88
N GLN A 129 -0.43 1.86 -12.87
CA GLN A 129 -0.47 1.43 -14.27
C GLN A 129 0.83 0.71 -14.63
N VAL A 130 0.62 -0.53 -15.03
CA VAL A 130 1.62 -1.46 -15.52
C VAL A 130 2.07 -0.96 -16.89
N SER A 131 3.17 -0.18 -16.96
CA SER A 131 3.76 0.23 -18.24
C SER A 131 4.03 -1.01 -19.08
N GLN A 132 3.42 -1.19 -20.26
CA GLN A 132 3.64 -2.39 -21.07
C GLN A 132 5.15 -2.65 -21.25
N PRO A 133 5.60 -3.93 -21.28
CA PRO A 133 6.96 -4.22 -21.71
C PRO A 133 7.20 -3.47 -23.00
N ALA A 134 8.31 -2.74 -23.13
CA ALA A 134 8.64 -2.09 -24.38
C ALA A 134 8.56 -3.16 -25.48
N GLN A 135 7.50 -3.11 -26.28
CA GLN A 135 7.36 -3.95 -27.47
C GLN A 135 8.57 -3.59 -28.31
N SER A 136 9.53 -4.47 -28.29
CA SER A 136 10.75 -4.24 -28.98
C SER A 136 11.09 -5.52 -29.71
N ASP A 137 10.76 -5.46 -30.99
CA ASP A 137 11.56 -6.03 -32.05
C ASP A 137 13.01 -5.48 -32.01
N PHE A 138 13.69 -5.57 -30.86
CA PHE A 138 15.14 -5.39 -30.77
C PHE A 138 15.80 -6.64 -31.36
N LYS A 139 15.62 -6.82 -32.67
CA LYS A 139 16.54 -7.58 -33.48
C LYS A 139 17.92 -6.95 -33.32
N LYS A 140 18.72 -7.58 -32.45
CA LYS A 140 20.18 -7.54 -32.39
C LYS A 140 20.79 -6.23 -31.87
N ARG A 141 21.72 -6.44 -30.91
CA ARG A 141 22.96 -5.69 -30.67
C ARG A 141 22.86 -4.31 -30.00
N LYS A 142 23.36 -4.31 -28.74
CA LYS A 142 24.17 -3.28 -28.04
C LYS A 142 23.56 -2.77 -26.73
N THR A 143 23.57 -3.58 -25.68
CA THR A 143 23.44 -3.11 -24.28
C THR A 143 24.71 -3.34 -23.46
N SER A 144 25.79 -3.80 -24.10
CA SER A 144 27.05 -4.18 -23.43
C SER A 144 28.05 -3.03 -23.23
N LEU A 145 27.79 -1.79 -23.68
CA LEU A 145 28.82 -0.74 -23.71
C LEU A 145 28.89 0.14 -22.46
N LEU A 146 27.91 0.08 -21.54
CA LEU A 146 27.92 0.94 -20.33
C LEU A 146 28.32 0.23 -19.03
N PHE A 147 28.13 -1.08 -18.91
CA PHE A 147 28.38 -1.78 -17.63
C PHE A 147 29.86 -1.77 -17.23
N ASP A 148 30.77 -1.94 -18.20
CA ASP A 148 32.20 -1.96 -17.93
C ASP A 148 32.73 -0.58 -17.48
N HIS A 149 31.90 0.47 -17.53
CA HIS A 149 32.24 1.85 -17.15
C HIS A 149 31.40 2.40 -16.00
N LEU A 150 30.34 1.71 -15.56
CA LEU A 150 29.58 2.13 -14.39
C LEU A 150 30.37 1.81 -13.13
N ASP A 151 30.50 2.78 -12.23
CA ASP A 151 31.05 2.53 -10.92
C ASP A 151 30.11 1.64 -10.08
N SER A 152 30.68 0.90 -9.13
CA SER A 152 29.93 0.04 -8.23
C SER A 152 28.89 0.82 -7.42
N SER A 153 29.18 2.08 -7.07
CA SER A 153 28.26 2.94 -6.34
C SER A 153 27.07 3.36 -7.18
N GLU A 154 27.31 3.84 -8.40
CA GLU A 154 26.25 4.26 -9.32
C GLU A 154 25.33 3.07 -9.63
N LEU A 155 25.89 1.89 -9.91
CA LEU A 155 25.08 0.72 -10.20
C LEU A 155 24.23 0.29 -9.01
N ALA A 156 24.78 0.34 -7.79
CA ALA A 156 24.02 0.08 -6.56
C ALA A 156 22.84 1.04 -6.42
N GLU A 157 23.06 2.34 -6.62
CA GLU A 157 22.02 3.37 -6.52
C GLU A 157 20.89 3.14 -7.55
N HIS A 158 21.23 2.87 -8.80
CA HIS A 158 20.22 2.62 -9.84
C HIS A 158 19.39 1.37 -9.54
N LEU A 159 20.02 0.26 -9.10
CA LEU A 159 19.31 -0.95 -8.73
C LEU A 159 18.39 -0.72 -7.53
N THR A 160 18.89 -0.03 -6.49
CA THR A 160 18.09 0.34 -5.32
C THR A 160 16.92 1.25 -5.70
N TYR A 161 17.12 2.22 -6.57
CA TYR A 161 16.05 3.10 -7.04
C TYR A 161 14.98 2.33 -7.83
N MET A 162 15.39 1.40 -8.71
CA MET A 162 14.46 0.53 -9.43
C MET A 162 13.64 -0.34 -8.49
N GLU A 163 14.28 -0.96 -7.49
CA GLU A 163 13.59 -1.75 -6.46
C GLU A 163 12.63 -0.88 -5.65
N TYR A 164 13.08 0.27 -5.15
CA TYR A 164 12.27 1.23 -4.40
C TYR A 164 11.01 1.63 -5.18
N LYS A 165 11.18 2.09 -6.42
CA LYS A 165 10.06 2.53 -7.26
C LYS A 165 9.08 1.40 -7.57
N SER A 166 9.56 0.16 -7.67
CA SER A 166 8.70 -1.02 -7.84
C SER A 166 7.96 -1.34 -6.54
N PHE A 167 8.67 -1.30 -5.41
CA PHE A 167 8.17 -1.60 -4.07
C PHE A 167 7.06 -0.64 -3.63
N CYS A 168 7.22 0.68 -3.87
CA CYS A 168 6.21 1.69 -3.49
C CYS A 168 4.85 1.52 -4.17
N ARG A 169 4.73 0.67 -5.19
CA ARG A 169 3.44 0.37 -5.84
C ARG A 169 2.66 -0.75 -5.16
N ILE A 170 3.32 -1.54 -4.32
CA ILE A 170 2.73 -2.66 -3.61
C ILE A 170 1.89 -2.11 -2.46
N LEU A 171 0.62 -2.47 -2.44
CA LEU A 171 -0.33 -2.10 -1.40
C LEU A 171 -0.65 -3.29 -0.50
N PHE A 172 -1.33 -3.02 0.61
CA PHE A 172 -1.74 -4.07 1.55
C PHE A 172 -2.57 -5.18 0.89
N GLN A 173 -3.47 -4.82 -0.02
CA GLN A 173 -4.30 -5.76 -0.77
C GLN A 173 -3.47 -6.76 -1.59
N ASP A 174 -2.29 -6.34 -2.09
CA ASP A 174 -1.39 -7.20 -2.84
C ASP A 174 -0.77 -8.27 -1.92
N TYR A 175 -0.39 -7.90 -0.70
CA TYR A 175 0.08 -8.84 0.31
C TYR A 175 -1.02 -9.79 0.78
N HIS A 176 -2.21 -9.25 1.06
CA HIS A 176 -3.37 -10.05 1.46
C HIS A 176 -3.69 -11.12 0.41
N SER A 177 -3.81 -10.72 -0.87
CA SER A 177 -4.04 -11.66 -1.97
C SER A 177 -2.94 -12.73 -2.05
N PHE A 178 -1.67 -12.33 -1.97
CA PHE A 178 -0.55 -13.27 -2.04
C PHE A 178 -0.57 -14.30 -0.90
N VAL A 179 -0.83 -13.88 0.34
CA VAL A 179 -0.86 -14.80 1.48
C VAL A 179 -2.06 -15.73 1.42
N MET A 180 -3.23 -15.22 1.01
CA MET A 180 -4.45 -16.04 0.89
C MET A 180 -4.32 -17.12 -0.19
N HIS A 181 -3.63 -16.85 -1.29
CA HIS A 181 -3.45 -17.81 -2.39
C HIS A 181 -2.15 -18.62 -2.29
N GLY A 182 -1.16 -18.17 -1.51
CA GLY A 182 0.18 -18.76 -1.44
C GLY A 182 1.07 -18.47 -2.66
N CYS A 183 0.57 -17.71 -3.63
CA CYS A 183 1.28 -17.26 -4.82
C CYS A 183 0.61 -16.00 -5.39
N THR A 184 1.19 -15.43 -6.44
CA THR A 184 0.55 -14.33 -7.17
C THR A 184 -0.58 -14.87 -8.04
N VAL A 185 -1.81 -14.45 -7.75
CA VAL A 185 -3.01 -14.72 -8.56
C VAL A 185 -3.67 -13.37 -8.83
N ASP A 186 -3.83 -13.01 -10.10
CA ASP A 186 -4.40 -11.73 -10.56
C ASP A 186 -3.78 -10.50 -9.88
N ASN A 187 -2.47 -10.57 -9.56
CA ASN A 187 -1.74 -9.54 -8.84
C ASN A 187 -0.54 -9.06 -9.68
N PRO A 188 -0.79 -8.25 -10.73
CA PRO A 188 0.24 -7.84 -11.67
C PRO A 188 1.32 -6.94 -11.05
N ILE A 189 1.02 -6.28 -9.93
CA ILE A 189 1.97 -5.42 -9.22
C ILE A 189 3.02 -6.26 -8.52
N LEU A 190 2.60 -7.24 -7.72
CA LEU A 190 3.53 -8.11 -7.02
C LEU A 190 4.28 -9.02 -7.99
N GLU A 191 3.62 -9.51 -9.05
CA GLU A 191 4.26 -10.26 -10.14
C GLU A 191 5.40 -9.47 -10.79
N ARG A 192 5.19 -8.18 -11.04
CA ARG A 192 6.22 -7.29 -11.57
C ARG A 192 7.38 -7.09 -10.63
N PHE A 193 7.10 -6.92 -9.35
CA PHE A 193 8.15 -6.79 -8.34
C PHE A 193 9.01 -8.06 -8.29
N ILE A 194 8.38 -9.24 -8.26
CA ILE A 194 9.08 -10.53 -8.30
C ILE A 194 9.85 -10.69 -9.61
N THR A 195 9.25 -10.32 -10.75
CA THR A 195 9.89 -10.40 -12.07
C THR A 195 11.10 -9.48 -12.18
N LEU A 196 11.03 -8.26 -11.62
CA LEU A 196 12.16 -7.34 -11.56
C LEU A 196 13.33 -7.97 -10.81
N PHE A 197 13.05 -8.53 -9.62
CA PHE A 197 14.06 -9.19 -8.78
C PHE A 197 14.73 -10.37 -9.52
N ASN A 198 13.93 -11.20 -10.17
CA ASN A 198 14.41 -12.33 -10.96
C ASN A 198 15.21 -11.86 -12.19
N SER A 199 14.77 -10.79 -12.85
CA SER A 199 15.43 -10.22 -14.04
C SER A 199 16.80 -9.64 -13.70
N VAL A 200 16.96 -8.98 -12.54
CA VAL A 200 18.27 -8.49 -12.07
C VAL A 200 19.21 -9.68 -11.83
N SER A 201 18.72 -10.74 -11.17
CA SER A 201 19.51 -11.95 -10.93
C SER A 201 19.97 -12.62 -12.23
N GLN A 202 19.06 -12.76 -13.20
CA GLN A 202 19.37 -13.32 -14.52
C GLN A 202 20.33 -12.42 -15.30
N TRP A 203 20.15 -11.10 -15.24
CA TRP A 203 21.04 -10.14 -15.89
C TRP A 203 22.47 -10.25 -15.35
N ILE A 204 22.65 -10.35 -14.03
CA ILE A 204 23.96 -10.58 -13.40
C ILE A 204 24.60 -11.87 -13.93
N GLN A 205 23.85 -12.97 -13.97
CA GLN A 205 24.33 -14.26 -14.50
C GLN A 205 24.79 -14.13 -15.96
N LEU A 206 24.00 -13.45 -16.80
CA LEU A 206 24.34 -13.20 -18.20
C LEU A 206 25.57 -12.30 -18.35
N MET A 207 25.73 -11.27 -17.52
CA MET A 207 26.92 -10.42 -17.52
C MET A 207 28.19 -11.21 -17.22
N VAL A 208 28.15 -12.11 -16.24
CA VAL A 208 29.27 -13.01 -15.93
C VAL A 208 29.53 -13.97 -17.10
N LEU A 209 28.51 -14.69 -17.55
CA LEU A 209 28.66 -15.71 -18.61
C LEU A 209 29.02 -15.12 -19.98
N SER A 210 28.78 -13.82 -20.21
CA SER A 210 29.16 -13.13 -21.44
C SER A 210 30.69 -13.02 -21.63
N LYS A 211 31.48 -13.09 -20.55
CA LYS A 211 32.93 -12.93 -20.65
C LYS A 211 33.60 -14.27 -21.04
N PRO A 212 34.44 -14.30 -22.09
CA PRO A 212 34.97 -15.54 -22.67
C PRO A 212 35.98 -16.24 -21.74
N THR A 213 36.76 -15.50 -20.96
CA THR A 213 37.84 -16.06 -20.13
C THR A 213 37.49 -16.08 -18.64
N ALA A 214 38.04 -17.06 -17.91
CA ALA A 214 37.82 -17.16 -16.47
C ALA A 214 38.28 -15.92 -15.68
N PRO A 215 39.43 -15.29 -15.97
CA PRO A 215 39.84 -14.06 -15.27
C PRO A 215 38.86 -12.89 -15.48
N GLN A 216 38.33 -12.72 -16.70
CA GLN A 216 37.33 -11.67 -16.97
C GLN A 216 36.01 -11.95 -16.24
N ARG A 217 35.57 -13.21 -16.14
CA ARG A 217 34.40 -13.58 -15.34
C ARG A 217 34.61 -13.26 -13.85
N ALA A 218 35.79 -13.59 -13.31
CA ALA A 218 36.15 -13.28 -11.93
C ALA A 218 36.15 -11.76 -11.66
N ALA A 219 36.59 -10.94 -12.62
CA ALA A 219 36.53 -9.48 -12.52
C ALA A 219 35.10 -8.95 -12.44
N VAL A 220 34.19 -9.47 -13.28
CA VAL A 220 32.75 -9.11 -13.23
C VAL A 220 32.11 -9.56 -11.91
N ILE A 221 32.41 -10.77 -11.44
CA ILE A 221 31.93 -11.25 -10.13
C ILE A 221 32.42 -10.32 -9.01
N SER A 222 33.71 -9.97 -9.01
CA SER A 222 34.29 -9.06 -8.02
C SER A 222 33.64 -7.68 -8.07
N HIS A 223 33.25 -7.21 -9.26
CA HIS A 223 32.51 -5.97 -9.43
C HIS A 223 31.13 -6.05 -8.75
N PHE A 224 30.35 -7.10 -9.00
CA PHE A 224 29.04 -7.28 -8.36
C PHE A 224 29.12 -7.51 -6.85
N ILE A 225 30.19 -8.11 -6.34
CA ILE A 225 30.44 -8.19 -4.89
C ILE A 225 30.57 -6.78 -4.30
N ARG A 226 31.30 -5.88 -4.95
CA ARG A 226 31.41 -4.47 -4.51
C ARG A 226 30.06 -3.75 -4.57
N VAL A 227 29.29 -3.93 -5.64
CA VAL A 227 27.93 -3.38 -5.76
C VAL A 227 27.07 -3.84 -4.57
N ALA A 228 27.07 -5.14 -4.26
CA ALA A 228 26.32 -5.68 -3.14
C ALA A 228 26.76 -5.13 -1.78
N GLN A 229 28.07 -4.92 -1.58
CA GLN A 229 28.60 -4.27 -0.37
C GLN A 229 28.13 -2.81 -0.24
N VAL A 230 28.12 -2.05 -1.34
CA VAL A 230 27.60 -0.68 -1.34
C VAL A 230 26.09 -0.66 -1.04
N SER A 231 25.31 -1.55 -1.67
CA SER A 231 23.87 -1.65 -1.42
C SER A 231 23.52 -1.95 0.04
N GLN A 232 24.38 -2.63 0.80
CA GLN A 232 24.19 -2.85 2.25
C GLN A 232 24.38 -1.58 3.09
N SER A 233 25.17 -0.63 2.60
CA SER A 233 25.43 0.66 3.25
C SER A 233 24.40 1.74 2.89
N ILE A 234 23.69 1.56 1.77
CA ILE A 234 22.56 2.42 1.40
C ILE A 234 21.40 2.05 2.32
N PRO A 235 20.73 3.01 2.98
CA PRO A 235 19.52 2.72 3.75
C PRO A 235 18.51 2.04 2.83
N SER A 236 18.17 0.79 3.13
CA SER A 236 17.25 0.02 2.29
C SER A 236 15.89 0.73 2.17
N PRO A 237 15.11 0.48 1.10
CA PRO A 237 13.70 0.89 1.03
C PRO A 237 12.88 0.51 2.28
N ARG A 238 13.24 -0.61 2.93
CA ARG A 238 12.62 -1.05 4.20
C ARG A 238 12.91 -0.11 5.38
N SER A 239 14.02 0.61 5.35
CA SER A 239 14.43 1.61 6.35
C SER A 239 13.88 3.02 6.04
N MET A 240 13.58 3.30 4.77
CA MET A 240 13.14 4.62 4.30
C MET A 240 11.63 4.87 4.53
N ASN A 241 10.83 3.81 4.69
CA ASN A 241 9.41 3.88 5.09
C ASN A 241 9.17 4.38 6.55
N GLN A 242 10.23 4.70 7.31
CA GLN A 242 10.13 5.32 8.64
C GLN A 242 10.32 6.84 8.61
N LEU A 243 10.56 7.43 7.44
CA LEU A 243 10.66 8.89 7.30
C LEU A 243 9.27 9.44 6.95
N PRO A 244 8.74 10.43 7.70
CA PRO A 244 7.52 11.10 7.32
C PRO A 244 7.70 11.70 5.93
N VAL A 245 6.73 11.47 5.05
CA VAL A 245 6.68 12.08 3.72
C VAL A 245 6.77 13.60 3.93
N PRO A 246 7.86 14.28 3.52
CA PRO A 246 7.96 15.72 3.73
C PRO A 246 7.08 16.39 2.68
N GLY A 247 5.96 16.94 3.12
CA GLY A 247 5.16 17.92 2.39
C GLY A 247 4.46 17.40 1.13
N GLN A 248 3.26 16.85 1.32
CA GLN A 248 2.10 17.16 0.49
C GLN A 248 0.90 17.40 1.40
#